data_AF-A0ABD0QW41-F1
#
_entry.id   AF-A0ABD0QW41-F1
#
_cell.length_a   1.000
_cell.length_b   1.000
_cell.length_c   1.000
_cell.angle_alpha   90.00
_cell.angle_beta   90.00
_cell.angle_gamma   90.00
#
_symmetry.space_group_name_H-M   'P 1'
#
loop_
_entity.id
_entity.type
_entity.pdbx_description
1 polymer ?
#
loop_
_entity_poly.entity_id
_entity_poly.type
_entity_poly.pdbx_seq_one_letter_code
_entity_poly.pdbx_strand_id
1 'polypeptide(L)' 'TYSGLFCVVINPYKNLPIYSENIIEMYRGKKRHEMPPHIYAISESAYRCMLQ' A
#
# COMPACT_ATOMS: atom_id res chain seq x y z
N THR A 1 5.97 -3.05 -6.36
CA THR A 1 7.17 -3.58 -5.69
C THR A 1 7.94 -2.46 -5.03
N TYR A 2 8.53 -2.70 -3.86
CA TYR A 2 9.39 -1.70 -3.23
C TYR A 2 10.83 -1.79 -3.74
N SER A 3 11.44 -0.63 -3.98
CA SER A 3 12.86 -0.47 -4.34
C SER A 3 13.49 0.48 -3.32
N GLY A 4 13.81 -0.04 -2.14
CA GLY A 4 14.32 0.77 -1.04
C GLY A 4 13.28 1.79 -0.56
N LEU A 5 13.52 3.08 -0.78
CA LEU A 5 12.65 4.15 -0.31
C LEU A 5 11.37 4.30 -1.14
N PHE A 6 11.41 3.95 -2.42
CA PHE A 6 10.33 4.19 -3.38
C PHE A 6 9.55 2.92 -3.73
N CYS A 7 8.37 3.10 -4.32
CA CYS A 7 7.58 2.01 -4.88
C CYS A 7 7.55 2.13 -6.40
N VAL A 8 7.81 1.01 -7.08
CA VAL A 8 7.65 0.88 -8.53
C VAL A 8 6.36 0.12 -8.80
N VAL A 9 5.49 0.72 -9.61
CA VAL A 9 4.21 0.14 -10.04
C VAL A 9 4.20 0.07 -11.57
N ILE A 10 3.90 -1.10 -12.10
CA ILE A 10 3.76 -1.33 -13.55
C ILE A 10 2.26 -1.40 -13.85
N ASN A 11 1.82 -0.71 -14.90
CA ASN A 11 0.43 -0.77 -15.33
C ASN A 11 0.04 -2.21 -15.72
N PRO A 12 -0.94 -2.84 -15.04
CA PRO A 12 -1.33 -4.20 -15.34
C PRO A 12 -2.18 -4.34 -16.61
N TYR A 13 -2.73 -3.23 -17.15
CA TYR A 13 -3.67 -3.22 -18.29
C TYR A 13 -4.89 -4.14 -18.12
N LYS A 14 -5.19 -4.56 -16.88
CA LYS A 14 -6.34 -5.38 -16.52
C LYS A 14 -6.78 -5.05 -15.09
N ASN A 15 -8.06 -5.27 -14.80
CA ASN A 15 -8.60 -5.12 -13.46
C ASN A 15 -8.09 -6.26 -12.57
N LEU A 16 -7.30 -5.92 -11.56
CA LEU A 16 -6.81 -6.87 -10.57
C LEU A 16 -7.73 -6.87 -9.35
N PRO A 17 -8.04 -8.04 -8.74
CA PRO A 17 -8.88 -8.13 -7.54
C PRO A 17 -8.10 -7.76 -6.26
N ILE A 18 -7.35 -6.65 -6.31
CA ILE A 18 -6.51 -6.15 -5.20
C ILE A 18 -7.05 -4.85 -4.59
N TYR A 19 -8.14 -4.32 -5.14
CA TYR A 19 -8.82 -3.12 -4.68
C TYR A 19 -10.21 -3.49 -4.16
N SER A 20 -10.31 -3.72 -2.86
CA SER A 20 -11.58 -4.00 -2.18
C SER A 20 -11.54 -3.46 -0.76
N GLU A 21 -12.72 -3.27 -0.15
CA GLU A 21 -12.83 -2.76 1.22
C GLU A 21 -12.11 -3.65 2.23
N ASN A 22 -12.24 -4.97 2.09
CA ASN A 22 -11.53 -5.94 2.94
C ASN A 22 -10.00 -5.73 2.90
N ILE A 23 -9.45 -5.42 1.72
CA ILE A 23 -8.02 -5.16 1.57
C ILE A 23 -7.66 -3.82 2.23
N ILE A 24 -8.49 -2.78 2.10
CA ILE A 24 -8.28 -1.49 2.77
C ILE A 24 -8.16 -1.69 4.29
N GLU A 25 -9.08 -2.47 4.88
CA GLU A 25 -9.04 -2.77 6.32
C GLU A 25 -7.78 -3.55 6.73
N MET A 26 -7.33 -4.50 5.90
CA MET A 26 -6.08 -5.22 6.16
C MET A 26 -4.86 -4.31 6.21
N TYR A 27 -4.82 -3.22 5.44
CA TYR A 27 -3.68 -2.31 5.37
C TYR A 27 -3.71 -1.17 6.39
N ARG A 28 -4.87 -0.90 7.00
CA ARG A 28 -5.05 0.15 8.00
C ARG A 28 -4.20 -0.11 9.25
N GLY A 29 -3.44 0.87 9.71
CA GLY A 29 -2.58 0.78 10.89
C GLY A 29 -1.37 -0.14 10.76
N LYS A 30 -1.15 -0.79 9.60
CA LYS A 30 -0.04 -1.73 9.40
C LYS A 30 1.24 -0.99 8.99
N LYS A 31 2.38 -1.52 9.43
CA LYS A 31 3.69 -1.06 8.99
C LYS A 31 4.05 -1.67 7.63
N ARG A 32 4.89 -0.97 6.88
CA ARG A 32 5.32 -1.32 5.53
C ARG A 32 5.92 -2.73 5.36
N HIS A 33 6.51 -3.30 6.41
CA HIS A 33 7.12 -4.64 6.38
C HIS A 33 6.15 -5.77 6.77
N GLU A 34 4.98 -5.43 7.33
CA GLU A 34 4.00 -6.42 7.80
C GLU A 34 3.08 -6.90 6.67
N MET A 35 3.00 -6.12 5.58
CA MET A 35 2.11 -6.37 4.46
C MET A 35 2.86 -6.30 3.13
N PRO A 36 2.41 -7.03 2.10
CA PRO A 36 3.03 -6.97 0.78
C PRO A 36 2.91 -5.56 0.17
N PRO A 37 3.81 -5.21 -0.77
CA PRO A 37 3.85 -3.89 -1.38
C PRO A 37 2.54 -3.55 -2.10
N HIS A 38 1.82 -2.56 -1.58
CA HIS A 38 0.57 -2.09 -2.13
C HIS A 38 0.46 -0.57 -1.98
N ILE A 39 -0.38 0.07 -2.80
CA ILE A 39 -0.59 1.52 -2.74
C ILE A 39 -1.17 1.95 -1.39
N TYR A 40 -2.06 1.15 -0.80
CA TYR A 40 -2.65 1.42 0.52
C TYR A 40 -1.61 1.51 1.64
N ALA A 41 -0.56 0.67 1.62
CA ALA A 41 0.53 0.77 2.58
C ALA A 41 1.29 2.10 2.50
N ILE A 42 1.41 2.66 1.29
CA ILE A 42 2.08 3.96 1.06
C ILE A 42 1.21 5.09 1.59
N SER A 43 -0.09 5.07 1.26
CA SER A 43 -1.06 6.04 1.76
C SER A 43 -1.13 6.04 3.28
N GLU A 44 -1.19 4.87 3.92
CA GLU A 44 -1.22 4.72 5.37
C GLU A 44 0.07 5.25 6.02
N SER A 45 1.23 4.94 5.44
CA SER A 45 2.51 5.45 5.92
C SER A 45 2.58 6.98 5.82
N ALA A 46 2.10 7.57 4.72
CA ALA A 46 2.09 9.02 4.53
C ALA A 46 1.13 9.70 5.52
N TYR A 47 -0.06 9.12 5.71
CA TYR A 47 -1.04 9.63 6.67
C TYR A 47 -0.50 9.61 8.11
N ARG A 48 0.13 8.51 8.53
CA ARG A 48 0.77 8.43 9.85
C ARG A 48 1.91 9.45 10.01
N CYS A 49 2.74 9.63 8.99
CA CYS A 49 3.82 10.64 9.04
C CYS A 49 3.27 12.07 9.11
N MET A 50 2.09 12.35 8.56
CA MET A 50 1.46 13.68 8.60
C MET A 50 0.87 14.01 9.99
N LEU A 51 0.36 13.01 10.70
CA LEU A 51 -0.23 13.16 12.04
C LEU A 51 0.79 13.09 13.19
N GLN A 52 2.05 12.80 12.86
CA GLN A 52 3.14 12.66 13.82
C GLN A 52 3.88 13.98 13.98
#